data_AF-A0A511YFZ9-F1
#
_entry.id   AF-A0A511YFZ9-F1
#
_cell.length_a   1.000
_cell.length_b   1.000
_cell.length_c   1.000
_cell.angle_alpha   90.00
_cell.angle_beta   90.00
_cell.angle_gamma   90.00
#
_symmetry.space_group_name_H-M   'P 1'
#
loop_
_entity.id
_entity.type
_entity.pdbx_description
1 polymer ?
#
loop_
_entity_poly.entity_id
_entity_poly.type
_entity_poly.pdbx_seq_one_letter_code
_entity_poly.pdbx_strand_id
1 'polypeptide(L)'
;MKQTLQKVEDLLSNALVKQLADQGHRLTGSLENSILNSSRVIDGKNRSELFGFALDYAQDLENGTKKFGKDHVRDLYKYFILRGLNNIQAMEAAVLTNKRHRAEGMPTLASARFSKTGERKKFIQNTWRENEQKVDSIVDQGTDSFFDELYNNQKSETL
;
A
#
# COMPACT_ATOMS: atom_id res chain seq x y z
N MET A 1 -20.76 -13.66 1.29
CA MET A 1 -19.47 -13.14 1.80
C MET A 1 -18.47 -12.67 0.74
N LYS A 2 -18.29 -13.37 -0.40
CA LYS A 2 -17.35 -12.96 -1.46
C LYS A 2 -17.48 -11.49 -1.90
N GLN A 3 -18.70 -11.04 -2.21
CA GLN A 3 -18.95 -9.65 -2.63
C GLN A 3 -18.60 -8.63 -1.54
N THR A 4 -18.84 -8.96 -0.27
CA THR A 4 -18.47 -8.13 0.88
C THR A 4 -16.96 -7.93 0.94
N LEU A 5 -16.19 -9.01 0.83
CA LEU A 5 -14.73 -8.94 0.83
C LEU A 5 -14.18 -8.21 -0.40
N GLN A 6 -14.85 -8.30 -1.55
CA GLN A 6 -14.47 -7.52 -2.74
C GLN A 6 -14.61 -6.00 -2.49
N LYS A 7 -15.66 -5.57 -1.78
CA LYS A 7 -15.83 -4.16 -1.39
C LYS A 7 -14.73 -3.71 -0.42
N VAL A 8 -14.35 -4.57 0.52
CA VAL A 8 -13.24 -4.30 1.45
C VAL A 8 -11.91 -4.20 0.69
N GLU A 9 -11.66 -5.11 -0.26
CA GLU A 9 -10.51 -5.08 -1.15
C GLU A 9 -10.40 -3.74 -1.89
N ASP A 10 -11.48 -3.34 -2.57
CA ASP A 10 -11.51 -2.10 -3.34
C ASP A 10 -11.26 -0.88 -2.45
N LEU A 11 -11.85 -0.85 -1.24
CA LEU A 11 -11.64 0.23 -0.27
C LEU A 11 -10.17 0.31 0.16
N LEU A 12 -9.59 -0.79 0.61
CA LEU A 12 -8.24 -0.81 1.18
C LEU A 12 -7.17 -0.59 0.11
N SER A 13 -7.28 -1.25 -1.04
CA SER A 13 -6.30 -1.10 -2.13
C SER A 13 -6.25 0.33 -2.65
N ASN A 14 -7.40 0.99 -2.82
CA ASN A 14 -7.45 2.40 -3.23
C ASN A 14 -6.92 3.33 -2.14
N ALA A 15 -7.24 3.07 -0.87
CA ALA A 15 -6.77 3.87 0.25
C ALA A 15 -5.23 3.77 0.41
N LEU A 16 -4.66 2.57 0.27
CA LEU A 16 -3.20 2.35 0.31
C LEU A 16 -2.48 3.13 -0.79
N VAL A 17 -2.99 3.04 -2.03
CA VAL A 17 -2.44 3.77 -3.19
C VAL A 17 -2.51 5.28 -2.98
N LYS A 18 -3.65 5.77 -2.47
CA LYS A 18 -3.82 7.18 -2.14
C LYS A 18 -2.80 7.62 -1.09
N GLN A 19 -2.61 6.84 -0.02
CA GLN A 19 -1.69 7.19 1.05
C GLN A 19 -0.23 7.20 0.56
N LEU A 20 0.18 6.25 -0.28
CA LEU A 20 1.50 6.28 -0.93
C LEU A 20 1.70 7.53 -1.78
N ALA A 21 0.69 7.92 -2.56
CA ALA A 21 0.74 9.10 -3.40
C ALA A 21 0.83 10.38 -2.55
N ASP A 22 0.04 10.49 -1.48
CA ASP A 22 0.05 11.65 -0.59
C ASP A 22 1.33 11.76 0.24
N GLN A 23 1.97 10.63 0.55
CA GLN A 23 3.33 10.61 1.12
C GLN A 23 4.43 10.91 0.09
N GLY A 24 4.10 11.02 -1.20
CA GLY A 24 5.06 11.36 -2.26
C GLY A 24 5.98 10.19 -2.65
N HIS A 25 5.46 8.96 -2.63
CA HIS A 25 6.15 7.73 -3.04
C HIS A 25 5.86 7.30 -4.49
N ARG A 26 5.24 8.18 -5.29
CA ARG A 26 4.89 7.91 -6.69
C ARG A 26 6.03 8.30 -7.64
N LEU A 27 6.49 7.32 -8.43
CA LEU A 27 7.44 7.53 -9.53
C LEU A 27 6.96 6.82 -10.81
N THR A 28 6.98 5.49 -10.82
CA THR A 28 6.65 4.67 -12.01
C THR A 28 5.23 4.11 -11.96
N GLY A 29 4.56 4.13 -10.81
CA GLY A 29 3.30 3.43 -10.61
C GLY A 29 3.44 1.95 -10.26
N SER A 30 4.67 1.41 -10.18
CA SER A 30 4.89 -0.04 -10.03
C SER A 30 4.38 -0.59 -8.69
N LEU A 31 4.58 0.14 -7.59
CA LEU A 31 4.06 -0.29 -6.29
C LEU A 31 2.54 -0.20 -6.27
N GLU A 32 1.99 0.90 -6.78
CA GLU A 32 0.54 1.09 -6.88
C GLU A 32 -0.11 -0.02 -7.68
N ASN A 33 0.46 -0.35 -8.84
CA ASN A 33 -0.02 -1.45 -9.67
C ASN A 33 0.11 -2.81 -8.96
N SER A 34 1.17 -3.05 -8.18
CA SER A 34 1.31 -4.30 -7.42
C SER A 34 0.25 -4.43 -6.34
N ILE A 35 -0.16 -3.33 -5.70
CA ILE A 35 -1.22 -3.32 -4.69
C ILE A 35 -2.57 -3.57 -5.35
N LEU A 36 -2.87 -2.87 -6.45
CA LEU A 36 -4.18 -2.93 -7.11
C LEU A 36 -4.45 -4.26 -7.81
N ASN A 37 -3.43 -4.97 -8.28
CA ASN A 37 -3.61 -6.14 -9.15
C ASN A 37 -3.25 -7.49 -8.50
N SER A 38 -2.81 -7.50 -7.24
CA SER A 38 -2.38 -8.74 -6.58
C SER A 38 -3.30 -9.20 -5.46
N SER A 39 -4.29 -8.39 -5.10
CA SER A 39 -5.32 -8.78 -4.15
C SER A 39 -6.33 -9.74 -4.78
N ARG A 40 -6.86 -10.64 -3.95
CA ARG A 40 -7.91 -11.57 -4.35
C ARG A 40 -8.70 -12.07 -3.16
N VAL A 41 -9.99 -12.27 -3.38
CA VAL A 41 -10.87 -13.02 -2.47
C VAL A 41 -10.84 -14.50 -2.84
N ILE A 42 -10.43 -15.34 -1.88
CA ILE A 42 -10.51 -16.80 -1.98
C ILE A 42 -11.75 -17.25 -1.23
N ASP A 43 -12.67 -17.89 -1.93
CA ASP A 43 -13.90 -18.42 -1.33
C ASP A 43 -13.76 -19.94 -1.16
N GLY A 44 -14.01 -20.41 0.05
CA GLY A 44 -13.99 -21.82 0.44
C GLY A 44 -15.31 -22.21 1.09
N LYS A 45 -15.52 -23.52 1.29
CA LYS A 45 -16.79 -24.08 1.78
C LYS A 45 -17.33 -23.39 3.04
N ASN A 46 -16.45 -23.05 3.99
CA ASN A 46 -16.81 -22.48 5.29
C ASN A 46 -16.03 -21.21 5.64
N ARG A 47 -15.31 -20.63 4.68
CA ARG A 47 -14.48 -19.44 4.91
C ARG A 47 -14.30 -18.66 3.63
N SER A 48 -14.29 -17.34 3.74
CA SER A 48 -13.85 -16.45 2.67
C SER A 48 -12.67 -15.65 3.21
N GLU A 49 -11.59 -15.56 2.44
CA GLU A 49 -10.34 -14.91 2.85
C GLU A 49 -9.94 -13.86 1.81
N LEU A 50 -9.53 -12.68 2.28
CA LEU A 50 -8.94 -11.63 1.44
C LEU A 50 -7.43 -11.60 1.66
N PHE A 51 -6.66 -11.77 0.59
CA PHE A 51 -5.20 -11.63 0.62
C PHE A 51 -4.74 -10.66 -0.46
N GLY A 52 -3.61 -10.00 -0.23
CA GLY A 52 -2.95 -9.16 -1.23
C GLY A 52 -1.44 -9.16 -1.05
N PHE A 53 -0.73 -8.82 -2.12
CA PHE A 53 0.71 -8.71 -2.14
C PHE A 53 1.14 -7.30 -2.56
N ALA A 54 2.40 -6.98 -2.37
CA ALA A 54 3.00 -5.75 -2.87
C ALA A 54 4.47 -6.02 -3.16
N LEU A 55 5.12 -5.14 -3.92
CA LEU A 55 6.56 -5.20 -4.09
C LEU A 55 7.26 -5.09 -2.74
N ASP A 56 8.31 -5.91 -2.52
CA ASP A 56 8.98 -6.06 -1.22
C ASP A 56 9.43 -4.73 -0.60
N TYR A 57 9.86 -3.76 -1.42
CA TYR A 57 10.29 -2.45 -0.93
C TYR A 57 9.17 -1.63 -0.27
N ALA A 58 7.90 -2.06 -0.36
CA ALA A 58 6.82 -1.51 0.44
C ALA A 58 7.12 -1.55 1.94
N GLN A 59 7.83 -2.59 2.42
CA GLN A 59 8.23 -2.69 3.83
C GLN A 59 9.23 -1.61 4.23
N ASP A 60 10.16 -1.25 3.34
CA ASP A 60 11.10 -0.15 3.56
C ASP A 60 10.40 1.20 3.57
N LEU A 61 9.37 1.39 2.75
CA LEU A 61 8.54 2.60 2.78
C LEU A 61 7.71 2.69 4.06
N GLU A 62 7.22 1.56 4.56
CA GLU A 62 6.43 1.51 5.78
C GLU A 62 7.25 1.86 7.01
N ASN A 63 8.40 1.20 7.18
CA ASN A 63 9.16 1.25 8.42
C ASN A 63 10.32 2.26 8.37
N GLY A 64 10.77 2.59 7.16
CA GLY A 64 12.06 3.20 6.91
C GLY A 64 13.19 2.19 7.01
N THR A 65 14.35 2.53 6.45
CA THR A 65 15.51 1.66 6.43
C THR A 65 16.82 2.43 6.58
N LYS A 66 17.80 1.78 7.22
CA LYS A 66 19.21 2.19 7.23
C LYS A 66 20.11 1.15 6.55
N LYS A 67 19.51 0.09 6.02
CA LYS A 67 20.22 -0.97 5.30
C LYS A 67 20.14 -0.64 3.81
N PHE A 68 21.29 -0.44 3.19
CA PHE A 68 21.35 -0.17 1.75
C PHE A 68 22.37 -1.08 1.10
N GLY A 69 21.97 -1.66 -0.03
CA GLY A 69 22.81 -2.55 -0.84
C GLY A 69 24.04 -1.85 -1.42
N LYS A 70 24.89 -2.66 -2.07
CA LYS A 70 26.10 -2.17 -2.75
C LYS A 70 25.77 -1.23 -3.91
N ASP A 71 24.65 -1.44 -4.57
CA ASP A 71 24.22 -0.69 -5.75
C ASP A 71 23.35 0.55 -5.44
N HIS A 72 23.21 0.96 -4.18
CA HIS A 72 22.28 2.03 -3.78
C HIS A 72 22.49 3.35 -4.53
N VAL A 73 23.74 3.75 -4.81
CA VAL A 73 24.04 4.96 -5.60
C VAL A 73 23.53 4.80 -7.04
N ARG A 74 23.67 3.62 -7.63
CA ARG A 74 23.19 3.33 -8.99
C ARG A 74 21.67 3.38 -9.06
N ASP A 75 20.98 2.91 -8.03
CA ASP A 75 19.53 2.96 -7.97
C ASP A 75 19.02 4.40 -7.77
N LEU A 76 19.70 5.19 -6.92
CA LEU A 76 19.43 6.63 -6.81
C LEU A 76 19.70 7.38 -8.12
N TYR A 77 20.75 7.01 -8.85
CA TYR A 77 21.02 7.59 -10.17
C TYR A 77 19.84 7.33 -11.12
N LYS A 78 19.37 6.08 -11.24
CA LYS A 78 18.19 5.75 -12.06
C LYS A 78 16.95 6.53 -11.60
N TYR A 79 16.74 6.65 -10.29
CA TYR A 79 15.67 7.45 -9.72
C TYR A 79 15.71 8.90 -10.20
N PHE A 80 16.88 9.54 -10.17
CA PHE A 80 17.02 10.93 -10.61
C PHE A 80 16.91 11.12 -12.12
N ILE A 81 17.37 10.15 -12.92
CA ILE A 81 17.13 10.12 -14.38
C ILE A 81 15.63 10.08 -14.67
N LEU A 82 14.87 9.21 -13.99
CA LEU A 82 13.41 9.13 -14.14
C LEU A 82 12.69 10.42 -13.72
N ARG A 83 13.34 11.26 -12.91
CA ARG A 83 12.86 12.58 -12.49
C ARG A 83 13.30 13.71 -13.43
N GLY A 84 13.96 13.38 -14.54
CA GLY A 84 14.31 14.31 -15.61
C GLY A 84 15.67 15.01 -15.45
N LEU A 85 16.51 14.59 -14.50
CA LEU A 85 17.87 15.10 -14.44
C LEU A 85 18.72 14.51 -15.57
N ASN A 86 19.68 15.30 -16.08
CA ASN A 86 20.68 14.77 -17.00
C ASN A 86 21.69 13.87 -16.28
N ASN A 87 22.52 13.13 -17.03
CA ASN A 87 23.44 12.14 -16.46
C ASN A 87 24.39 12.72 -15.39
N ILE A 88 24.92 13.93 -15.59
CA ILE A 88 25.86 14.56 -14.64
C ILE A 88 25.11 14.94 -13.36
N GLN A 89 24.01 15.68 -13.49
CA GLN A 89 23.19 16.12 -12.37
C GLN A 89 22.59 14.93 -11.58
N ALA A 90 22.17 13.88 -12.27
CA ALA A 90 21.62 12.68 -11.65
C ALA A 90 22.67 11.95 -10.80
N MET A 91 23.91 11.85 -11.28
CA MET A 91 25.00 11.24 -10.53
C MET A 91 25.38 12.06 -9.30
N GLU A 92 25.51 13.37 -9.44
CA GLU A 92 25.78 14.29 -8.32
C GLU A 92 24.69 14.20 -7.24
N ALA A 93 23.42 14.26 -7.65
CA ALA A 93 22.28 14.12 -6.76
C ALA A 93 22.26 12.75 -6.07
N ALA A 94 22.58 11.67 -6.79
CA ALA A 94 22.64 10.31 -6.25
C ALA A 94 23.71 10.16 -5.16
N VAL A 95 24.92 10.68 -5.38
CA VAL A 95 26.02 10.61 -4.40
C VAL A 95 25.68 11.41 -3.14
N LEU A 96 25.19 12.64 -3.30
CA LEU A 96 24.80 13.50 -2.17
C LEU A 96 23.65 12.89 -1.36
N THR A 97 22.65 12.34 -2.05
CA THR A 97 21.50 11.67 -1.43
C THR A 97 21.94 10.38 -0.72
N ASN A 98 22.81 9.57 -1.31
CA ASN A 98 23.37 8.38 -0.67
C ASN A 98 24.10 8.74 0.63
N LYS A 99 24.92 9.81 0.62
CA LYS A 99 25.61 10.28 1.84
C LYS A 99 24.61 10.63 2.94
N ARG A 100 23.51 11.29 2.60
CA ARG A 100 22.42 11.61 3.55
C ARG A 100 21.69 10.36 4.04
N HIS A 101 21.33 9.44 3.15
CA HIS A 101 20.70 8.17 3.50
C HIS A 101 21.57 7.34 4.44
N ARG A 102 22.89 7.28 4.20
CA ARG A 102 23.83 6.57 5.09
C ARG A 102 23.94 7.19 6.48
N ALA A 103 23.80 8.51 6.61
CA ALA A 103 23.85 9.21 7.89
C ALA A 103 22.52 9.13 8.66
N GLU A 104 21.40 9.41 8.00
CA GLU A 104 20.10 9.63 8.63
C GLU A 104 19.17 8.42 8.51
N GLY A 105 19.29 7.65 7.43
CA GLY A 105 18.32 6.66 6.99
C GLY A 105 17.42 7.14 5.86
N MET A 106 16.54 6.26 5.40
CA MET A 106 15.40 6.57 4.54
C MET A 106 14.10 6.36 5.32
N PRO A 107 13.13 7.27 5.26
CA PRO A 107 13.23 8.63 4.70
C PRO A 107 14.15 9.53 5.54
N THR A 108 14.71 10.57 4.93
CA THR A 108 15.44 11.62 5.65
C THR A 108 14.45 12.57 6.32
N LEU A 109 14.86 13.27 7.39
CA LEU A 109 14.00 14.27 8.05
C LEU A 109 13.54 15.34 7.06
N ALA A 110 14.46 15.79 6.21
CA ALA A 110 14.21 16.84 5.25
C ALA A 110 13.22 16.44 4.14
N SER A 111 12.99 15.13 3.92
CA SER A 111 12.07 14.63 2.90
C SER A 111 10.59 14.79 3.24
N ALA A 112 10.26 15.09 4.50
CA ALA A 112 8.89 15.38 4.94
C ALA A 112 8.25 16.52 4.13
N ARG A 113 9.04 17.48 3.64
CA ARG A 113 8.58 18.59 2.77
C ARG A 113 7.96 18.14 1.44
N PHE A 114 8.22 16.90 1.04
CA PHE A 114 7.68 16.31 -0.19
C PHE A 114 6.44 15.44 0.07
N SER A 115 5.92 15.43 1.29
CA SER A 115 4.69 14.75 1.69
C SER A 115 3.58 15.78 1.94
N LYS A 116 2.36 15.45 1.51
CA LYS A 116 1.16 16.22 1.86
C LYS A 116 0.67 15.91 3.27
N THR A 117 0.97 14.71 3.79
CA THR A 117 0.59 14.29 5.14
C THR A 117 1.59 14.74 6.20
N GLY A 118 2.75 15.25 5.78
CA GLY A 118 3.90 15.51 6.66
C GLY A 118 4.67 14.24 7.06
N GLU A 119 4.14 13.05 6.74
CA GLU A 119 4.77 11.76 7.02
C GLU A 119 5.26 11.08 5.73
N ARG A 120 6.31 10.28 5.84
CA ARG A 120 6.92 9.53 4.72
C ARG A 120 6.95 8.02 4.98
N LYS A 121 6.29 7.58 6.05
CA LYS A 121 6.28 6.22 6.60
C LYS A 121 4.87 5.85 7.06
N LYS A 122 4.68 4.60 7.49
CA LYS A 122 3.44 4.14 8.11
C LYS A 122 2.21 4.25 7.19
N PHE A 123 2.41 4.13 5.88
CA PHE A 123 1.29 4.22 4.93
C PHE A 123 0.29 3.09 5.14
N ILE A 124 0.71 1.87 5.50
CA ILE A 124 -0.18 0.74 5.77
C ILE A 124 -0.92 0.99 7.10
N GLN A 125 -0.19 1.29 8.18
CA GLN A 125 -0.82 1.52 9.49
C GLN A 125 -1.77 2.71 9.49
N ASN A 126 -1.39 3.81 8.82
CA ASN A 126 -2.26 4.97 8.70
C ASN A 126 -3.50 4.64 7.86
N THR A 127 -3.33 3.89 6.76
CA THR A 127 -4.47 3.46 5.94
C THR A 127 -5.45 2.62 6.73
N TRP A 128 -4.96 1.65 7.51
CA TRP A 128 -5.82 0.84 8.39
C TRP A 128 -6.55 1.72 9.39
N ARG A 129 -5.81 2.55 10.15
CA ARG A 129 -6.38 3.45 11.16
C ARG A 129 -7.46 4.37 10.62
N GLU A 130 -7.32 4.84 9.38
CA GLU A 130 -8.27 5.75 8.73
C GLU A 130 -9.51 5.06 8.13
N ASN A 131 -9.48 3.73 7.98
CA ASN A 131 -10.52 2.98 7.26
C ASN A 131 -11.09 1.78 8.03
N GLU A 132 -10.56 1.44 9.21
CA GLU A 132 -11.02 0.34 10.06
C GLU A 132 -12.55 0.37 10.27
N GLN A 133 -13.11 1.49 10.72
CA GLN A 133 -14.57 1.63 10.91
C GLN A 133 -15.39 1.43 9.63
N LYS A 134 -14.84 1.78 8.47
CA LYS A 134 -15.53 1.55 7.18
C LYS A 134 -15.48 0.09 6.79
N VAL A 135 -14.35 -0.58 7.06
CA VAL A 135 -14.21 -2.02 6.85
C VAL A 135 -15.19 -2.76 7.74
N ASP A 136 -15.24 -2.43 9.04
CA ASP A 136 -16.20 -3.01 10.00
C ASP A 136 -17.63 -2.84 9.50
N SER A 137 -18.03 -1.63 9.13
CA SER A 137 -19.37 -1.37 8.61
C SER A 137 -19.70 -2.17 7.34
N ILE A 138 -18.73 -2.39 6.44
CA ILE A 138 -18.95 -3.20 5.22
C ILE A 138 -19.13 -4.67 5.60
N VAL A 139 -18.29 -5.17 6.52
CA VAL A 139 -18.31 -6.56 6.96
C VAL A 139 -19.59 -6.87 7.73
N ASP A 140 -20.01 -6.01 8.65
CA ASP A 140 -21.22 -6.17 9.45
C ASP A 140 -22.46 -6.26 8.53
N GLN A 141 -22.65 -5.27 7.65
CA GLN A 141 -23.77 -5.26 6.69
C GLN A 141 -23.76 -6.48 5.77
N GLY A 142 -22.57 -6.90 5.34
CA GLY A 142 -22.41 -8.09 4.50
C GLY A 142 -22.69 -9.39 5.24
N THR A 143 -22.44 -9.42 6.54
CA THR A 143 -22.71 -10.56 7.42
C THR A 143 -24.20 -10.68 7.71
N ASP A 144 -24.88 -9.57 8.02
CA ASP A 144 -26.33 -9.53 8.19
C ASP A 144 -27.04 -10.03 6.93
N SER A 145 -26.65 -9.50 5.76
CA SER A 145 -27.20 -9.92 4.46
C SER A 145 -27.02 -11.42 4.20
N PHE A 146 -25.87 -11.98 4.61
CA PHE A 146 -25.57 -13.40 4.44
C PHE A 146 -26.44 -14.28 5.37
N PHE A 147 -26.63 -13.86 6.62
CA PHE A 147 -27.50 -14.59 7.55
C PHE A 147 -28.96 -14.55 7.12
N ASP A 148 -29.45 -13.41 6.64
CA ASP A 148 -30.81 -13.28 6.11
C ASP A 148 -31.05 -14.21 4.91
N GLU A 149 -30.08 -14.29 3.98
CA GLU A 149 -30.13 -15.20 2.84
C GLU A 149 -30.19 -16.66 3.29
N LEU A 150 -29.31 -17.08 4.21
CA LEU A 150 -29.31 -18.44 4.75
C LEU A 150 -30.62 -18.80 5.45
N TYR A 151 -31.15 -17.89 6.27
CA TYR A 151 -32.38 -18.11 7.00
C TYR A 151 -33.59 -18.27 6.07
N ASN A 152 -33.68 -17.43 5.03
CA ASN A 152 -34.76 -17.49 4.06
C ASN A 152 -34.69 -18.76 3.21
N ASN A 153 -33.49 -19.18 2.78
CA ASN A 153 -33.30 -20.41 2.03
C ASN A 153 -33.72 -21.65 2.83
N GLN A 154 -33.36 -21.73 4.10
CA GLN A 154 -33.80 -22.84 4.97
C GLN A 154 -35.32 -22.88 5.16
N LYS A 155 -35.97 -21.72 5.31
CA LYS A 155 -37.44 -21.66 5.36
C LYS A 155 -38.10 -22.17 4.08
N SER A 156 -37.54 -21.84 2.91
CA SER A 156 -38.09 -22.29 1.64
C SER A 156 -37.89 -23.78 1.35
N GLU A 157 -36.87 -24.42 1.93
CA GLU A 157 -36.63 -25.87 1.79
C GLU A 157 -37.46 -26.74 2.75
N THR A 158 -38.13 -26.11 3.74
CA THR A 158 -38.94 -26.82 4.75
C THR A 158 -40.44 -26.89 4.37
N LEU A 159 -40.83 -26.33 3.21
CA LEU A 159 -42.19 -26.38 2.64
C LEU A 159 -42.23 -27.31 1.42
#